data_AF-A0A497KW61-F1
#
_entry.id   AF-A0A497KW61-F1
#
_cell.length_a   1.000
_cell.length_b   1.000
_cell.length_c   1.000
_cell.angle_alpha   90.00
_cell.angle_beta   90.00
_cell.angle_gamma   90.00
#
_symmetry.space_group_name_H-M   'P 1'
#
loop_
_entity.id
_entity.type
_entity.pdbx_description
1 polymer ?
#
loop_
_entity_poly.entity_id
_entity_poly.type
_entity_poly.pdbx_seq_one_letter_code
_entity_poly.pdbx_strand_id
1 'polypeptide(L)' 'SPHGFNIGMNIGRVAGAGVEDHLHVHVVPRWLGDTNFMPVLANTKVISQHVDEMYRALREAIGAVSRLGGTSN' A
#
# COMPACT_ATOMS: atom_id res chain seq x y z
N SER A 1 -3.90 13.53 1.10
CA SER A 1 -4.53 12.21 1.22
C SER A 1 -4.77 11.62 -0.18
N PRO A 2 -4.80 10.28 -0.34
CA PRO A 2 -5.14 9.63 -1.61
C PRO A 2 -6.59 9.89 -2.03
N HIS A 3 -6.86 9.83 -3.34
CA HIS A 3 -8.21 9.99 -3.90
C HIS A 3 -9.00 8.67 -3.90
N GLY A 4 -8.31 7.53 -3.83
CA GLY A 4 -8.92 6.21 -3.74
C GLY A 4 -7.92 5.15 -3.32
N PHE A 5 -8.36 3.90 -3.23
CA PHE A 5 -7.53 2.75 -2.89
C PHE A 5 -7.87 1.55 -3.76
N ASN A 6 -6.86 0.76 -4.13
CA ASN A 6 -7.07 -0.61 -4.58
C ASN A 6 -6.74 -1.56 -3.43
N ILE A 7 -7.67 -2.46 -3.11
CA ILE A 7 -7.54 -3.44 -2.03
C ILE A 7 -7.78 -4.82 -2.63
N GLY A 8 -6.89 -5.77 -2.38
CA GLY A 8 -6.98 -7.10 -2.98
C GLY A 8 -5.98 -8.11 -2.42
N MET A 9 -6.11 -9.36 -2.85
CA MET A 9 -5.30 -10.49 -2.39
C MET A 9 -5.06 -11.44 -3.56
N ASN A 10 -3.86 -12.02 -3.65
CA ASN A 10 -3.53 -13.05 -4.62
C ASN A 10 -3.56 -14.42 -3.93
N ILE A 11 -4.45 -15.32 -4.35
CA ILE A 11 -4.63 -16.64 -3.72
C ILE A 11 -4.23 -17.74 -4.71
N GLY A 12 -3.21 -18.51 -4.34
CA GLY A 12 -2.62 -19.57 -5.17
C GLY A 12 -1.63 -19.04 -6.20
N ARG A 13 -0.71 -19.92 -6.63
CA ARG A 13 0.40 -19.60 -7.55
C ARG A 13 -0.05 -18.86 -8.81
N VAL A 14 -1.12 -19.34 -9.44
CA VAL A 14 -1.62 -18.82 -10.72
C VAL A 14 -2.13 -17.39 -10.60
N ALA A 15 -2.65 -17.01 -9.43
CA ALA A 15 -3.07 -15.64 -9.15
C ALA A 15 -1.89 -14.70 -8.84
N GLY A 16 -0.64 -15.19 -8.87
CA GLY A 16 0.55 -14.39 -8.57
C GLY A 16 0.84 -14.27 -7.08
N ALA A 17 0.45 -15.24 -6.27
CA ALA A 17 0.87 -15.32 -4.87
C ALA A 17 2.40 -15.57 -4.81
N GLY A 18 3.17 -14.58 -4.34
CA GLY A 18 4.63 -14.69 -4.26
C GLY A 18 5.12 -15.70 -3.21
N VAL A 19 4.34 -15.87 -2.13
CA VAL A 19 4.54 -16.89 -1.10
C VAL A 19 3.21 -17.60 -0.91
N GLU A 20 3.09 -18.82 -1.44
CA GLU A 20 1.81 -19.53 -1.52
C GLU A 20 1.19 -19.81 -0.14
N ASP A 21 2.01 -20.06 0.88
CA ASP A 21 1.56 -20.34 2.25
C ASP A 21 1.39 -19.08 3.12
N HIS A 22 1.61 -17.87 2.57
CA HIS A 22 1.47 -16.62 3.32
C HIS A 22 0.46 -15.67 2.67
N LEU A 23 -0.71 -15.63 3.30
CA LEU A 23 -1.79 -14.75 2.93
C LEU A 23 -1.47 -13.29 3.30
N HIS A 24 -1.50 -12.40 2.31
CA HIS A 24 -1.31 -10.97 2.53
C HIS A 24 -2.34 -10.15 1.73
N VAL A 25 -2.72 -9.00 2.29
CA VAL A 25 -3.63 -8.04 1.67
C VAL A 25 -2.82 -6.89 1.11
N HIS A 26 -3.00 -6.60 -0.17
CA HIS A 26 -2.48 -5.39 -0.79
C HIS A 26 -3.44 -4.24 -0.51
N VAL A 27 -2.93 -3.14 0.06
CA VAL A 27 -3.63 -1.86 0.17
C VAL A 27 -2.80 -0.83 -0.56
N VAL A 28 -3.27 -0.41 -1.74
CA VAL A 28 -2.53 0.48 -2.63
C VAL A 28 -3.26 1.82 -2.73
N PRO A 29 -2.73 2.90 -2.13
CA PRO A 29 -3.31 4.23 -2.29
C PRO A 29 -3.16 4.71 -3.74
N ARG A 30 -4.21 5.35 -4.27
CA ARG A 30 -4.31 5.83 -5.65
C ARG A 30 -4.59 7.32 -5.70
N TRP A 31 -4.00 7.99 -6.68
CA TRP A 31 -4.28 9.40 -7.01
C TRP A 31 -4.69 9.52 -8.47
N LEU A 32 -5.49 10.54 -8.77
CA LEU A 32 -5.83 10.86 -10.15
C LEU A 32 -4.54 11.27 -10.88
N GLY A 33 -4.14 10.53 -11.91
CA GLY A 33 -2.90 10.77 -12.65
C GLY A 33 -1.63 10.19 -12.01
N ASP A 34 -1.74 9.27 -11.03
CA ASP A 34 -0.57 8.56 -10.45
C ASP A 34 0.14 7.60 -11.41
N THR A 35 -0.49 7.33 -12.56
CA THR A 35 0.11 6.67 -13.70
C THR A 35 0.55 7.76 -14.68
N ASN A 36 1.87 7.92 -14.81
CA ASN A 36 2.47 8.82 -15.78
C ASN A 36 3.09 8.02 -16.93
N PHE A 37 3.59 8.71 -17.96
CA PHE A 37 4.16 8.07 -19.14
C PHE A 37 5.54 7.43 -18.90
N MET A 38 6.21 7.75 -17.78
CA MET A 38 7.59 7.33 -17.52
C MET A 38 7.76 5.79 -17.41
N PRO A 39 6.87 5.04 -16.74
CA PRO A 39 6.88 3.58 -16.79
C PRO A 39 6.72 3.01 -18.21
N VAL A 40 5.98 3.69 -19.08
CA VAL A 40 5.69 3.20 -20.43
C VAL A 40 6.82 3.51 -21.40
N LEU A 41 7.38 4.72 -21.36
CA LEU A 41 8.41 5.17 -22.29
C LEU A 41 9.83 4.86 -21.83
N ALA A 42 10.06 4.80 -20.52
CA ALA A 42 11.39 4.70 -19.93
C ALA A 42 11.52 3.54 -18.92
N ASN A 43 10.50 2.69 -18.78
CA ASN A 43 10.44 1.61 -17.79
C ASN A 43 10.84 2.05 -16.37
N THR A 44 10.56 3.32 -16.04
CA THR A 44 11.00 3.95 -14.80
C THR A 44 9.79 4.43 -14.01
N LYS A 45 9.66 3.94 -12.78
CA LYS A 45 8.64 4.41 -11.83
C LYS A 45 9.31 5.32 -10.80
N VAL A 46 8.85 6.55 -10.72
CA VAL A 46 9.30 7.49 -9.68
C VAL A 46 8.64 7.12 -8.35
N ILE A 47 9.46 6.90 -7.33
CA ILE A 47 9.02 6.70 -5.95
C ILE A 47 9.37 7.96 -5.17
N SER A 48 8.36 8.74 -4.78
CA SER A 48 8.53 10.08 -4.23
C SER A 48 9.00 10.12 -2.76
N GLN A 49 8.97 8.99 -2.04
CA GLN A 49 9.33 8.92 -0.63
C GLN A 49 10.15 7.67 -0.33
N HIS A 50 11.13 7.79 0.57
CA HIS A 50 11.89 6.65 1.06
C HIS A 50 11.01 5.69 1.88
N VAL A 51 11.22 4.39 1.69
CA VAL A 51 10.41 3.33 2.35
C VAL A 51 10.49 3.41 3.86
N ASP A 52 11.65 3.69 4.44
CA ASP A 52 11.83 3.79 5.90
C ASP A 52 11.06 4.96 6.51
N GLU A 53 11.01 6.08 5.79
CA GLU A 53 10.26 7.27 6.21
C GLU A 53 8.75 6.99 6.16
N MET A 54 8.28 6.40 5.07
CA MET A 54 6.90 5.96 4.91
C MET A 54 6.51 4.96 6.01
N TYR A 55 7.37 3.98 6.31
CA TYR A 55 7.14 3.00 7.36
C TYR A 55 6.98 3.65 8.74
N ARG A 56 7.87 4.59 9.10
CA ARG A 56 7.80 5.31 10.38
C ARG A 56 6.49 6.08 10.51
N ALA A 57 6.13 6.83 9.48
CA ALA A 57 4.89 7.61 9.46
C ALA A 57 3.64 6.72 9.60
N LEU A 58 3.58 5.61 8.85
CA LEU A 58 2.47 4.66 8.92
C LEU A 58 2.39 3.98 10.29
N ARG A 59 3.52 3.55 10.85
CA ARG A 59 3.57 2.89 12.16
C ARG A 59 3.06 3.81 13.27
N GLU A 60 3.46 5.07 13.25
CA GLU A 60 3.01 6.07 14.21
C GLU A 60 1.50 6.30 14.10
N ALA A 61 1.00 6.52 12.88
CA ALA A 61 -0.41 6.74 12.62
C ALA A 61 -1.29 5.54 13.05
N ILE A 62 -0.87 4.31 12.72
CA ILE A 62 -1.56 3.09 13.17
C ILE A 62 -1.56 3.01 14.69
N GLY A 63 -0.43 3.28 15.35
CA GLY A 63 -0.36 3.32 16.80
C GLY A 63 -1.32 4.33 17.41
N ALA A 64 -1.48 5.51 16.80
CA ALA A 64 -2.42 6.53 17.24
C ALA A 64 -3.88 6.06 17.10
N VAL A 65 -4.25 5.50 15.94
CA VAL A 65 -5.59 4.96 15.70
C VAL A 65 -5.94 3.84 16.68
N SER A 66 -5.02 2.91 16.93
CA SER A 66 -5.24 1.81 17.88
C SER A 66 -5.49 2.30 19.31
N ARG A 67 -4.87 3.42 19.73
CA ARG A 67 -5.13 4.03 21.04
C ARG A 67 -6.50 4.71 21.11
N LEU A 68 -6.99 5.27 19.99
CA LEU A 68 -8.30 5.92 19.91
C LEU A 68 -9.44 4.90 19.89
N GLY A 69 -9.23 3.69 19.36
CA GLY A 69 -10.20 2.60 19.35
C GLY A 69 -10.37 1.86 20.68
N GLY A 70 -9.65 2.26 21.74
CA GLY A 70 -9.67 1.64 23.08
C GLY A 70 -10.76 2.13 24.04
N THR A 71 -11.66 3.03 23.61
CA THR A 71 -12.79 3.50 24.45
C THR A 71 -14.12 3.43 23.71
N SER A 72 -14.73 2.25 23.70
CA SER A 72 -16.18 2.08 23.59
C SER A 72 -16.53 0.65 23.98
N ASN A 73 -16.98 0.50 25.23
CA ASN A 73 -17.84 -0.60 25.66
C ASN A 73 -19.27 -0.09 25.61
#